data_AF-A0A353DRM7-F1
#
_entry.id   AF-A0A353DRM7-F1
#
_cell.length_a   1.000
_cell.length_b   1.000
_cell.length_c   1.000
_cell.angle_alpha   90.00
_cell.angle_beta   90.00
_cell.angle_gamma   90.00
#
_symmetry.space_group_name_H-M   'P 1'
#
loop_
_entity.id
_entity.type
_entity.pdbx_description
1 polymer ?
#
loop_
_entity_poly.entity_id
_entity_poly.type
_entity_poly.pdbx_seq_one_letter_code
_entity_poly.pdbx_strand_id
1 'polypeptide(L)' 'YLDYYSSMVDDQKGLTEDYTYDGVHPNKLGYTIMESLLETAIDATLEK' A
#
# COMPACT_ATOMS: atom_id res chain seq x y z
N TYR A 1 2.95 -0.29 -13.42
CA TYR A 1 3.83 -0.39 -12.23
C TYR A 1 3.21 0.47 -11.15
N LEU A 2 3.09 -0.05 -9.94
CA LEU A 2 2.55 0.65 -8.76
C LEU A 2 3.55 0.53 -7.62
N ASP A 3 3.93 1.67 -7.05
CA ASP A 3 4.85 1.75 -5.92
C ASP A 3 4.08 1.84 -4.60
N TYR A 4 3.93 0.70 -3.92
CA TYR A 4 3.33 0.67 -2.58
C TYR A 4 4.27 1.21 -1.51
N TYR A 5 5.58 1.12 -1.70
CA TYR A 5 6.57 1.42 -0.67
C TYR A 5 6.48 2.88 -0.24
N SER A 6 6.52 3.80 -1.21
CA SER A 6 6.45 5.25 -0.93
C SER A 6 5.18 5.68 -0.19
N SER A 7 4.10 4.90 -0.28
CA SER A 7 2.82 5.22 0.36
C SER A 7 2.60 4.53 1.71
N MET A 8 3.41 3.52 2.05
CA MET A 8 3.14 2.63 3.20
C MET A 8 4.33 2.48 4.16
N VAL A 9 5.47 3.08 3.84
CA VAL A 9 6.70 2.96 4.62
C VAL A 9 6.71 3.89 5.85
N ASP A 10 7.28 3.42 6.95
CA ASP A 10 7.59 4.22 8.13
C ASP A 10 9.04 4.76 8.13
N ASP A 11 9.42 5.51 9.17
CA ASP A 11 10.78 6.05 9.32
C ASP A 11 11.86 4.95 9.50
N GLN A 12 11.46 3.73 9.86
CA GLN A 12 12.33 2.56 10.04
C GLN A 12 12.44 1.70 8.78
N LYS A 13 11.81 2.12 7.68
CA LYS A 13 11.76 1.41 6.39
C LYS A 13 10.95 0.11 6.42
N GLY A 14 10.10 -0.09 7.44
CA GLY A 14 9.08 -1.12 7.51
C GLY A 14 7.71 -0.59 7.06
N LEU A 15 6.67 -1.42 7.18
CA LEU A 15 5.29 -0.91 7.06
C LEU A 15 4.93 -0.07 8.28
N THR A 16 4.21 1.04 8.07
CA THR A 16 3.60 1.84 9.15
C THR A 16 2.85 0.95 10.14
N GLU A 17 3.02 1.20 11.44
CA GLU A 17 2.46 0.36 12.52
C GLU A 17 0.95 0.15 12.39
N ASP A 18 0.20 1.16 11.94
CA ASP A 18 -1.24 1.07 11.70
C ASP A 18 -1.63 0.02 10.62
N TYR A 19 -0.71 -0.28 9.71
CA TYR A 19 -0.94 -1.11 8.52
C TYR A 19 -0.37 -2.51 8.62
N THR A 20 0.30 -2.86 9.72
CA THR A 20 0.95 -4.15 9.92
C THR A 20 0.71 -4.68 11.33
N TYR A 21 1.19 -5.89 11.61
CA TYR A 21 1.25 -6.46 12.96
C TYR A 21 2.66 -6.95 13.31
N ASP A 22 3.59 -6.96 12.34
CA ASP A 22 4.95 -7.46 12.49
C ASP A 22 6.02 -6.60 11.77
N GLY A 23 5.62 -5.47 11.19
CA GLY A 23 6.50 -4.57 10.45
C GLY A 23 6.67 -4.92 8.98
N VAL A 24 6.11 -6.04 8.50
CA VAL A 24 6.35 -6.58 7.14
C VAL A 24 5.05 -6.94 6.42
N HIS A 25 4.13 -7.64 7.07
CA HIS A 25 2.91 -8.14 6.45
C HIS A 25 1.75 -7.15 6.68
N PRO A 26 0.96 -6.80 5.65
CA PRO A 26 -0.19 -5.94 5.83
C PRO A 26 -1.27 -6.58 6.71
N ASN A 27 -1.84 -5.79 7.61
CA ASN A 27 -3.08 -6.11 8.30
C ASN A 27 -4.29 -5.68 7.45
N LYS A 28 -5.51 -5.77 8.01
CA LYS A 28 -6.74 -5.38 7.29
C LYS A 28 -6.69 -3.93 6.77
N LEU A 29 -6.22 -2.99 7.57
CA LEU A 29 -6.13 -1.59 7.17
C LEU A 29 -5.09 -1.40 6.07
N GLY A 30 -3.94 -2.06 6.20
CA GLY A 30 -2.91 -2.06 5.16
C GLY A 30 -3.43 -2.54 3.81
N TYR A 31 -4.20 -3.64 3.79
CA TYR A 31 -4.83 -4.12 2.55
C TYR A 31 -5.84 -3.15 1.96
N THR A 32 -6.65 -2.46 2.78
CA THR A 32 -7.60 -1.44 2.29
C THR A 32 -6.88 -0.29 1.59
N ILE A 33 -5.73 0.16 2.11
CA ILE A 33 -4.92 1.19 1.45
C ILE A 33 -4.33 0.65 0.14
N MET A 34 -3.80 -0.58 0.14
CA MET A 34 -3.26 -1.20 -1.06
C MET A 34 -4.32 -1.34 -2.17
N GLU A 35 -5.53 -1.76 -1.82
CA GLU A 35 -6.66 -1.93 -2.75
C GLU A 35 -7.00 -0.60 -3.44
N SER A 36 -7.13 0.50 -2.69
CA SER A 36 -7.43 1.81 -3.28
C SER A 36 -6.34 2.31 -4.24
N LEU A 37 -5.06 2.09 -3.90
CA LEU A 37 -3.94 2.42 -4.78
C LEU A 37 -3.94 1.55 -6.05
N LEU A 38 -4.30 0.26 -5.91
CA LEU A 38 -4.41 -0.68 -7.01
C LEU A 38 -5.51 -0.29 -7.99
N GLU A 39 -6.72 -0.01 -7.48
CA GLU A 39 -7.86 0.42 -8.30
C GLU A 39 -7.50 1.68 -9.09
N THR A 40 -6.94 2.69 -8.43
CA THR A 40 -6.47 3.94 -9.09
C THR A 40 -5.47 3.65 -10.21
N ALA A 41 -4.52 2.74 -9.99
CA ALA A 41 -3.51 2.39 -10.98
C ALA A 41 -4.09 1.59 -12.16
N ILE A 42 -5.08 0.74 -11.92
CA ILE A 42 -5.81 0.00 -12.95
C ILE A 42 -6.60 0.96 -13.82
N ASP A 43 -7.39 1.85 -13.22
CA ASP A 43 -8.20 2.83 -13.94
C ASP A 43 -7.32 3.71 -14.84
N ALA A 44 -6.23 4.27 -14.29
CA ALA A 44 -5.28 5.07 -15.06
C ALA A 44 -4.57 4.29 -16.20
N THR A 45 -4.53 2.96 -16.12
CA THR A 45 -3.97 2.10 -17.17
C THR A 45 -5.00 1.79 -18.25
N LEU A 46 -6.28 1.59 -17.87
CA LEU A 46 -7.37 1.27 -18.78
C LEU A 46 -7.91 2.51 -19.51
N GLU A 47 -7.77 3.70 -18.96
CA GLU A 47 -8.13 4.97 -19.61
C GLU A 47 -7.17 5.39 -20.74
N LYS A 48 -6.12 4.61 -21.02
CA LYS A 48 -5.16 4.85 -22.11
C LYS A 48 -5.48 4.09 -23.38
#